data_AF-A0A659USR8-F1
#
_entry.id   AF-A0A659USR8-F1
#
_cell.length_a   1.000
_cell.length_b   1.000
_cell.length_c   1.000
_cell.angle_alpha   90.00
_cell.angle_beta   90.00
_cell.angle_gamma   90.00
#
_symmetry.space_group_name_H-M   'P 1'
#
loop_
_entity.id
_entity.type
_entity.pdbx_description
1 polymer ?
#
loop_
_entity_poly.entity_id
_entity_poly.type
_entity_poly.pdbx_seq_one_letter_code
_entity_poly.pdbx_strand_id
1 'polypeptide(L)'
;RETERITPIGTDNKTISHYHLSPEGWVDLPGGSQRLCYNEIPTKVNWTYLCFDFDLATMTALGLRCNDRSFDLSGFDSIRLPAMKNLWCMLNFGLFAETDVAKRAFLYVDSICISGDF
;
A
#
# COMPACT_ATOMS: atom_id res chain seq x y z
N ARG A 1 11.43 -6.06 13.00
CA ARG A 1 10.07 -6.11 12.42
C ARG A 1 9.19 -5.21 13.26
N GLU A 2 8.95 -4.01 12.78
CA GLU A 2 8.18 -2.99 13.49
C GLU A 2 6.80 -2.93 12.84
N THR A 3 5.74 -3.09 13.64
CA THR A 3 4.35 -3.01 13.20
C THR A 3 3.52 -2.61 14.41
N GLU A 4 2.39 -1.97 14.15
CA GLU A 4 1.49 -1.57 15.23
C GLU A 4 0.97 -2.72 16.07
N ARG A 5 0.58 -2.39 17.30
CA ARG A 5 0.06 -3.38 18.22
C ARG A 5 -1.32 -3.87 17.76
N ILE A 6 -1.45 -5.18 17.63
CA ILE A 6 -2.74 -5.85 17.46
C ILE A 6 -3.55 -5.68 18.75
N THR A 7 -4.77 -5.17 18.63
CA THR A 7 -5.67 -4.92 19.76
C THR A 7 -6.96 -5.73 19.61
N PRO A 8 -7.41 -6.49 20.62
CA PRO A 8 -8.70 -7.18 20.53
C PRO A 8 -9.85 -6.17 20.49
N ILE A 9 -10.85 -6.43 19.65
CA ILE A 9 -12.11 -5.67 19.61
C ILE A 9 -13.21 -6.53 20.25
N GLY A 10 -13.90 -5.96 21.23
CA GLY A 10 -14.99 -6.63 21.95
C GLY A 10 -14.50 -7.65 22.98
N THR A 11 -15.43 -8.44 23.51
CA THR A 11 -15.19 -9.38 24.62
C THR A 11 -14.95 -10.81 24.19
N ASP A 12 -15.35 -11.19 22.97
CA ASP A 12 -15.36 -12.58 22.51
C ASP A 12 -14.03 -13.05 21.88
N ASN A 13 -13.03 -12.16 21.80
CA ASN A 13 -11.73 -12.40 21.16
C ASN A 13 -11.83 -12.97 19.72
N LYS A 14 -12.92 -12.64 19.01
CA LYS A 14 -13.18 -13.06 17.62
C LYS A 14 -12.70 -12.04 16.59
N THR A 15 -12.55 -10.79 17.00
CA THR A 15 -12.21 -9.66 16.13
C THR A 15 -10.99 -8.97 16.71
N ILE A 16 -10.02 -8.64 15.85
CA ILE A 16 -8.83 -7.87 16.22
C ILE A 16 -8.74 -6.64 15.31
N SER A 17 -8.16 -5.57 15.84
CA SER A 17 -7.79 -4.37 15.11
C SER A 17 -6.28 -4.32 14.95
N HIS A 18 -5.84 -3.88 13.78
CA HIS A 18 -4.46 -3.49 13.54
C HIS A 18 -4.49 -2.19 12.72
N TYR A 19 -3.87 -1.13 13.22
CA TYR A 19 -3.84 0.14 12.49
C TYR A 19 -2.73 0.11 11.43
N HIS A 20 -3.11 -0.19 10.20
CA HIS A 20 -2.16 -0.33 9.08
C HIS A 20 -1.59 1.02 8.58
N LEU A 21 -2.16 2.16 9.00
CA LEU A 21 -1.82 3.51 8.54
C LEU A 21 -1.28 4.39 9.69
N SER A 22 -0.58 3.79 10.65
CA SER A 22 0.12 4.54 11.70
C SER A 22 1.03 5.59 11.07
N PRO A 23 1.06 6.85 11.54
CA PRO A 23 2.00 7.84 11.00
C PRO A 23 3.46 7.54 11.38
N GLU A 24 3.70 6.62 12.32
CA GLU A 24 5.02 6.17 12.75
C GLU A 24 5.55 4.95 11.97
N GLY A 25 6.88 4.74 12.02
CA GLY A 25 7.52 3.53 11.49
C GLY A 25 7.71 3.49 9.97
N TRP A 26 7.29 4.54 9.24
CA TRP A 26 7.57 4.67 7.81
C TRP A 26 9.06 4.90 7.56
N VAL A 27 9.58 4.22 6.54
CA VAL A 27 10.95 4.37 6.08
C VAL A 27 10.93 4.78 4.61
N ASP A 28 11.69 5.82 4.29
CA ASP A 28 11.85 6.25 2.90
C ASP A 28 12.51 5.16 2.06
N LEU A 29 11.99 4.95 0.87
CA LEU A 29 12.60 4.11 -0.13
C LEU A 29 13.93 4.72 -0.58
N PRO A 30 15.09 4.02 -0.47
CA PRO A 30 16.36 4.57 -0.90
C PRO A 30 16.34 4.99 -2.38
N GLY A 31 16.66 6.26 -2.64
CA GLY A 31 16.60 6.82 -3.99
C GLY A 31 15.17 7.00 -4.54
N GLY A 32 14.14 6.87 -3.70
CA GLY A 32 12.72 6.96 -4.06
C GLY A 32 12.26 8.33 -4.53
N SER A 33 13.01 9.40 -4.23
CA SER A 33 12.63 10.77 -4.59
C SER A 33 12.45 10.92 -6.11
N GLN A 34 11.26 11.30 -6.54
CA GLN A 34 10.92 11.48 -7.96
C GLN A 34 10.15 12.79 -8.15
N ARG A 35 10.48 13.54 -9.20
CA ARG A 35 9.66 14.67 -9.63
C ARG A 35 8.52 14.14 -10.48
N LEU A 36 7.31 14.16 -9.95
CA LEU A 36 6.09 13.83 -10.69
C LEU A 36 5.40 15.10 -11.18
N CYS A 37 4.68 15.00 -12.30
CA CYS A 37 3.88 16.11 -12.79
C CYS A 37 2.63 16.22 -11.92
N TYR A 38 2.49 17.33 -11.19
CA TYR A 38 1.29 17.63 -10.44
C TYR A 38 0.22 18.24 -11.36
N ASN A 39 -1.04 18.08 -10.99
CA ASN A 39 -2.14 18.70 -11.72
C ASN A 39 -2.10 20.22 -11.53
N GLU A 40 -1.89 20.96 -12.62
CA GLU A 40 -1.81 22.42 -12.62
C GLU A 40 -3.17 23.07 -12.28
N ILE A 41 -4.25 22.50 -12.83
CA ILE A 41 -5.64 22.93 -12.61
C ILE A 41 -6.55 21.69 -12.52
N PRO A 42 -7.76 21.80 -11.92
CA PRO A 42 -8.65 20.65 -11.69
C PRO A 42 -9.04 19.86 -12.94
N THR A 43 -8.95 20.47 -14.12
CA THR A 43 -9.32 19.85 -15.41
C THR A 43 -8.13 19.24 -16.15
N LYS A 44 -6.90 19.41 -15.66
CA LYS A 44 -5.69 18.81 -16.23
C LYS A 44 -5.21 17.69 -15.32
N VAL A 45 -5.60 16.46 -15.64
CA VAL A 45 -5.20 15.26 -14.91
C VAL A 45 -3.98 14.63 -15.58
N ASN A 46 -2.88 14.57 -14.87
CA ASN A 46 -1.70 13.82 -15.27
C ASN A 46 -1.79 12.39 -14.72
N TRP A 47 -1.59 11.41 -15.60
CA TRP A 47 -1.59 10.00 -15.22
C TRP A 47 -0.18 9.52 -14.93
N THR A 48 -0.05 8.75 -13.86
CA THR A 48 1.19 8.07 -13.49
C THR A 48 0.96 6.59 -13.53
N TYR A 49 1.86 5.86 -14.18
CA TYR A 49 1.84 4.40 -14.17
C TYR A 49 2.42 3.89 -12.85
N LEU A 50 1.71 2.97 -12.21
CA LEU A 50 2.17 2.25 -11.02
C LEU A 50 2.05 0.75 -11.24
N CYS A 51 3.08 0.01 -10.84
CA CYS A 51 3.07 -1.46 -10.80
C CYS A 51 3.79 -1.91 -9.53
N PHE A 52 3.15 -2.80 -8.78
CA PHE A 52 3.65 -3.32 -7.52
C PHE A 52 3.66 -4.85 -7.60
N ASP A 53 4.86 -5.41 -7.46
CA ASP A 53 5.08 -6.85 -7.51
C ASP A 53 5.17 -7.41 -6.10
N PHE A 54 4.43 -8.50 -5.85
CA PHE A 54 4.34 -9.13 -4.54
C PHE A 54 4.34 -10.65 -4.66
N ASP A 55 5.22 -11.31 -3.93
CA ASP A 55 5.25 -12.77 -3.83
C ASP A 55 4.32 -13.24 -2.72
N LEU A 56 3.22 -13.89 -3.11
CA LEU A 56 2.22 -14.43 -2.20
C LEU A 56 2.73 -15.65 -1.41
N ALA A 57 3.68 -16.43 -1.95
CA ALA A 57 4.20 -17.62 -1.29
C ALA A 57 5.13 -17.24 -0.15
N THR A 58 6.03 -16.28 -0.39
CA THR A 58 6.96 -15.79 0.65
C THR A 58 6.41 -14.63 1.46
N MET A 59 5.28 -14.03 1.04
CA MET A 59 4.67 -12.82 1.61
C MET A 59 5.67 -11.66 1.66
N THR A 60 6.24 -11.31 0.50
CA THR A 60 7.25 -10.26 0.35
C THR A 60 6.95 -9.34 -0.82
N ALA A 61 7.23 -8.05 -0.63
CA ALA A 61 7.25 -7.08 -1.73
C ALA A 61 8.52 -7.29 -2.54
N LEU A 62 8.39 -7.33 -3.87
CA LEU A 62 9.53 -7.55 -4.77
C LEU A 62 10.00 -6.24 -5.39
N GLY A 63 9.06 -5.44 -5.89
CA GLY A 63 9.40 -4.20 -6.58
C GLY A 63 8.23 -3.25 -6.73
N LEU A 64 8.58 -1.99 -6.95
CA LEU A 64 7.64 -0.93 -7.32
C LEU A 64 8.15 -0.25 -8.58
N ARG A 65 7.27 -0.04 -9.55
CA ARG A 65 7.54 0.81 -10.71
C ARG A 65 6.64 2.03 -10.68
N CYS A 66 7.23 3.21 -10.87
CA CYS A 66 6.53 4.49 -11.05
C CYS A 66 7.00 5.14 -12.35
N ASN A 67 6.14 5.12 -13.36
CA ASN A 67 6.48 5.45 -14.75
C ASN A 67 7.67 4.61 -15.26
N ASP A 68 8.79 5.26 -15.57
CA ASP A 68 10.02 4.69 -16.10
C ASP A 68 11.00 4.23 -15.01
N ARG A 69 10.71 4.51 -13.74
CA ARG A 69 11.60 4.18 -12.61
C ARG A 69 11.15 2.92 -11.91
N SER A 70 12.08 2.00 -11.71
CA SER A 70 11.87 0.77 -10.94
C SER A 70 12.67 0.84 -9.64
N PHE A 71 12.07 0.34 -8.57
CA PHE A 71 12.63 0.31 -7.23
C PHE A 71 12.60 -1.12 -6.70
N ASP A 72 13.73 -1.56 -6.13
CA ASP A 72 13.84 -2.84 -5.45
C ASP A 72 13.22 -2.73 -4.05
N LEU A 73 12.24 -3.59 -3.78
CA LEU A 73 11.57 -3.67 -2.48
C LEU A 73 11.93 -4.94 -1.70
N SER A 74 12.80 -5.81 -2.23
CA SER A 74 13.14 -7.09 -1.60
C SER A 74 13.79 -6.95 -0.21
N GLY A 75 14.35 -5.78 0.10
CA GLY A 75 14.88 -5.43 1.42
C GLY A 75 13.81 -5.03 2.45
N PHE A 76 12.55 -4.84 2.04
CA PHE A 76 11.45 -4.43 2.91
C PHE A 76 10.61 -5.64 3.35
N ASP A 77 10.30 -5.71 4.64
CA ASP A 77 9.41 -6.73 5.18
C ASP A 77 7.94 -6.32 5.03
N SER A 78 7.06 -7.31 5.01
CA SER A 78 5.61 -7.12 4.95
C SER A 78 4.97 -7.45 6.29
N ILE A 79 3.90 -6.76 6.67
CA ILE A 79 3.12 -7.12 7.85
C ILE A 79 2.43 -8.48 7.60
N ARG A 80 2.54 -9.42 8.54
CA ARG A 80 1.92 -10.75 8.46
C ARG A 80 1.15 -10.98 9.74
N LEU A 81 -0.12 -11.30 9.58
CA LEU A 81 -1.05 -11.58 10.67
C LEU A 81 -1.57 -13.01 10.50
N PRO A 82 -1.84 -13.74 11.60
CA PRO A 82 -2.55 -15.01 11.53
C PRO A 82 -3.90 -14.85 10.83
N ALA A 83 -4.34 -15.89 10.12
CA ALA A 83 -5.64 -15.91 9.47
C ALA A 83 -6.76 -15.68 10.51
N MET A 84 -7.69 -14.79 10.18
CA MET A 84 -8.84 -14.51 11.03
C MET A 84 -10.01 -15.42 10.63
N LYS A 85 -10.75 -15.93 11.62
CA LYS A 85 -11.81 -16.94 11.43
C LYS A 85 -12.93 -16.50 10.48
N ASN A 86 -13.07 -15.20 10.25
CA ASN A 86 -14.12 -14.57 9.45
C ASN A 86 -13.62 -14.02 8.09
N LEU A 87 -12.34 -14.15 7.77
CA LEU A 87 -11.72 -13.55 6.58
C LEU A 87 -11.04 -14.65 5.77
N TRP A 88 -11.82 -15.32 4.91
CA TRP A 88 -11.37 -16.45 4.10
C TRP A 88 -11.22 -16.08 2.63
N CYS A 89 -10.16 -16.57 1.99
CA CYS A 89 -9.93 -16.49 0.55
C CYS A 89 -10.02 -15.07 -0.05
N MET A 90 -9.50 -14.07 0.66
CA MET A 90 -9.53 -12.69 0.18
C MET A 90 -8.14 -12.20 -0.22
N LEU A 91 -8.07 -11.51 -1.35
CA LEU A 91 -6.98 -10.65 -1.75
C LEU A 91 -7.55 -9.25 -1.96
N ASN A 92 -7.15 -8.30 -1.11
CA ASN A 92 -7.64 -6.92 -1.17
C ASN A 92 -6.51 -5.98 -1.57
N PHE A 93 -6.84 -5.02 -2.42
CA PHE A 93 -5.95 -3.91 -2.77
C PHE A 93 -6.58 -2.61 -2.26
N GLY A 94 -5.81 -1.86 -1.49
CA GLY A 94 -6.20 -0.54 -1.00
C GLY A 94 -5.34 0.51 -1.68
N LEU A 95 -5.98 1.53 -2.28
CA LEU A 95 -5.30 2.72 -2.75
C LEU A 95 -5.80 3.91 -1.93
N PHE A 96 -4.86 4.72 -1.44
CA PHE A 96 -5.16 5.95 -0.73
C PHE A 96 -4.20 7.04 -1.19
N ALA A 97 -4.65 8.28 -1.10
CA ALA A 97 -3.83 9.45 -1.39
C ALA A 97 -4.05 10.47 -0.26
N GLU A 98 -2.95 10.98 0.25
CA GLU A 98 -2.93 12.01 1.30
C GLU A 98 -2.11 13.20 0.81
N THR A 99 -2.43 14.38 1.33
CA THR A 99 -1.67 15.60 1.08
C THR A 99 -0.84 15.93 2.30
N ASP A 100 0.36 16.46 2.09
CA ASP A 100 1.27 16.97 3.13
C ASP A 100 0.74 18.22 3.86
N VAL A 101 -0.39 18.75 3.42
CA VAL A 101 -1.08 19.92 3.97
C VAL A 101 -2.56 19.65 4.17
N ALA A 102 -3.26 20.52 4.91
CA ALA A 102 -4.71 20.45 5.13
C ALA A 102 -5.51 20.84 3.86
N LYS A 103 -5.45 19.99 2.83
CA LYS A 103 -6.22 20.11 1.59
C LYS A 103 -6.97 18.82 1.31
N ARG A 104 -8.02 18.92 0.49
CA ARG A 104 -8.76 17.74 0.04
C ARG A 104 -7.94 17.00 -1.00
N ALA A 105 -7.65 15.73 -0.75
CA ALA A 105 -7.10 14.82 -1.74
C ALA A 105 -8.23 14.21 -2.58
N PHE A 106 -8.02 14.10 -3.89
CA PHE A 106 -8.87 13.32 -4.79
C PHE A 106 -7.97 12.33 -5.52
N LEU A 107 -8.30 11.04 -5.41
CA LEU A 107 -7.60 9.97 -6.11
C LEU A 107 -8.49 9.45 -7.23
N TYR A 108 -7.97 9.49 -8.45
CA TYR A 108 -8.57 8.86 -9.62
C TYR A 108 -7.69 7.69 -10.02
N VAL A 109 -8.29 6.51 -10.16
CA VAL A 109 -7.60 5.30 -10.59
C VAL A 109 -8.30 4.78 -11.83
N ASP A 110 -7.52 4.42 -12.84
CA ASP A 110 -8.01 3.85 -14.08
C ASP A 110 -7.21 2.60 -14.44
N SER A 111 -7.85 1.67 -15.16
CA SER A 111 -7.22 0.47 -15.71
C SER A 111 -6.49 -0.42 -14.68
N ILE A 112 -7.10 -0.64 -13.50
CA ILE A 112 -6.55 -1.56 -12.49
C ILE A 112 -6.52 -2.98 -13.06
N CYS A 113 -5.33 -3.59 -13.07
CA CYS A 113 -5.11 -4.96 -13.49
C CYS A 113 -4.46 -5.75 -12.36
N ILE A 114 -4.96 -6.95 -12.10
CA ILE A 114 -4.32 -7.94 -11.21
C ILE A 114 -3.90 -9.09 -12.11
N SER A 115 -2.60 -9.36 -12.15
CA SER A 115 -2.00 -10.46 -12.92
C SER A 115 -1.12 -11.30 -12.02
N GLY A 116 -1.07 -12.60 -12.26
CA GLY A 116 -0.19 -13.50 -11.52
C GLY A 116 -0.36 -14.96 -11.92
N ASP A 117 0.56 -15.79 -11.45
CA ASP A 117 0.53 -17.24 -11.59
C ASP A 117 -0.23 -17.84 -10.40
N PHE A 118 -1.55 -17.62 -10.35
CA PHE A 118 -2.44 -18.11 -9.28
C PHE A 118 -3.33 -19.27 -9.71
#